data_AF-A0A8S0H938-F1
#
_entry.id   AF-A0A8S0H938-F1
#
_cell.length_a   1.000
_cell.length_b   1.000
_cell.length_c   1.000
_cell.angle_alpha   90.00
_cell.angle_beta   90.00
_cell.angle_gamma   90.00
#
_symmetry.space_group_name_H-M   'P 1'
#
loop_
_entity.id
_entity.type
_entity.pdbx_description
1 polymer ?
#
loop_
_entity_poly.entity_id
_entity_poly.type
_entity_poly.pdbx_seq_one_letter_code
_entity_poly.pdbx_strand_id
1 'polypeptide(L)'
;MDYLELSRQFDTWIIDELPPLAECSIAAQQRFINLIDVLYDQDKRLLLIGQRPLAESLGGHAIDLARTRSRLGQLQEIGPEHPLEQVAT
;
A
#
# COMPACT_ATOMS: atom_id res chain seq x y z
N MET A 1 -1.05 -0.60 -18.55
CA MET A 1 0.27 -0.20 -18.01
C MET A 1 0.96 -1.45 -17.54
N ASP A 2 2.23 -1.62 -17.90
CA ASP A 2 3.04 -2.76 -17.48
C ASP A 2 3.95 -2.33 -16.31
N TYR A 3 3.58 -2.74 -15.10
CA TYR A 3 4.36 -2.43 -13.90
C TYR A 3 5.72 -3.14 -13.89
N LEU A 4 5.88 -4.26 -14.60
CA LEU A 4 7.13 -5.01 -14.67
C LEU A 4 8.15 -4.27 -15.53
N GLU A 5 7.71 -3.66 -16.63
CA GLU A 5 8.58 -2.82 -17.44
C GLU A 5 9.07 -1.60 -16.66
N LEU A 6 8.16 -0.95 -15.93
CA LEU A 6 8.49 0.22 -15.12
C LEU A 6 9.41 -0.15 -13.94
N SER A 7 9.19 -1.28 -13.28
CA SER A 7 10.02 -1.70 -12.14
C SER A 7 11.46 -2.00 -12.55
N ARG A 8 11.69 -2.41 -13.81
CA ARG A 8 13.05 -2.55 -14.36
C ARG A 8 13.74 -1.20 -14.59
N GLN A 9 12.97 -0.14 -14.85
CA GLN A 9 13.51 1.19 -15.13
C GLN A 9 13.73 2.02 -13.86
N PHE A 10 12.90 1.82 -12.82
CA PHE A 10 12.92 2.61 -11.59
C PHE A 10 13.07 1.73 -10.36
N ASP A 11 14.11 1.97 -9.57
CA ASP A 11 14.40 1.22 -8.34
C ASP A 11 13.67 1.73 -7.10
N THR A 12 13.14 2.96 -7.14
CA THR A 12 12.48 3.59 -6.01
C THR A 12 11.13 4.15 -6.45
N TRP A 13 10.10 3.75 -5.72
CA TRP A 13 8.71 4.03 -5.99
C TRP A 13 8.10 4.78 -4.82
N ILE A 14 7.34 5.82 -5.12
CA ILE A 14 6.61 6.60 -4.14
C ILE A 14 5.15 6.57 -4.55
N ILE A 15 4.30 6.06 -3.65
CA ILE A 15 2.85 6.13 -3.79
C ILE A 15 2.37 7.15 -2.78
N ASP A 16 1.95 8.29 -3.29
CA ASP A 16 1.34 9.35 -2.50
C ASP A 16 -0.18 9.15 -2.39
N GLU A 17 -0.75 9.64 -1.30
CA GLU A 17 -2.18 9.63 -1.02
C GLU A 17 -2.87 8.25 -1.14
N LEU A 18 -2.37 7.22 -0.46
CA LEU A 18 -3.03 5.91 -0.41
C LEU A 18 -4.46 6.06 0.19
N PRO A 19 -5.52 5.82 -0.59
CA PRO A 19 -6.87 5.83 -0.07
C PRO A 19 -7.19 4.53 0.69
N PRO A 20 -8.24 4.50 1.52
CA PRO A 20 -8.77 3.25 2.06
C PRO A 20 -9.17 2.30 0.91
N LEU A 21 -8.53 1.15 0.80
CA LEU A 21 -8.78 0.22 -0.31
C LEU A 21 -10.21 -0.32 -0.30
N ALA A 22 -10.84 -0.43 0.87
CA ALA A 22 -12.23 -0.84 1.03
C ALA A 22 -13.23 0.12 0.33
N GLU A 23 -12.86 1.40 0.18
CA GLU A 23 -13.68 2.43 -0.48
C GLU A 23 -13.39 2.50 -1.99
N CYS A 24 -12.35 1.81 -2.47
CA CYS A 24 -11.96 1.77 -3.87
C CYS A 24 -12.74 0.71 -4.65
N SER A 25 -12.86 0.92 -5.97
CA SER A 25 -13.42 -0.10 -6.87
C SER A 25 -12.55 -1.36 -6.89
N ILE A 26 -13.16 -2.52 -7.19
CA ILE A 26 -12.44 -3.80 -7.33
C ILE A 26 -11.28 -3.69 -8.34
N ALA A 27 -11.48 -2.96 -9.43
CA ALA A 27 -10.43 -2.73 -10.43
C ALA A 27 -9.25 -1.91 -9.87
N ALA A 28 -9.52 -0.92 -9.01
CA ALA A 28 -8.47 -0.14 -8.35
C ALA A 28 -7.71 -0.99 -7.31
N GLN A 29 -8.43 -1.78 -6.51
CA GLN A 29 -7.82 -2.73 -5.57
C GLN A 29 -6.90 -3.72 -6.31
N GLN A 30 -7.35 -4.31 -7.42
CA GLN A 30 -6.55 -5.26 -8.19
C GLN A 30 -5.28 -4.61 -8.78
N ARG A 31 -5.38 -3.36 -9.27
CA ARG A 31 -4.20 -2.64 -9.77
C ARG A 31 -3.18 -2.39 -8.68
N PHE A 32 -3.63 -2.00 -7.48
CA PHE A 32 -2.74 -1.81 -6.34
C PHE A 32 -2.07 -3.13 -5.94
N ILE A 33 -2.83 -4.21 -5.80
CA ILE A 33 -2.29 -5.56 -5.49
C ILE A 33 -1.24 -5.97 -6.52
N ASN A 34 -1.55 -5.86 -7.81
CA ASN A 34 -0.62 -6.22 -8.88
C ASN A 34 0.66 -5.37 -8.85
N LEU A 35 0.55 -4.06 -8.54
CA LEU A 35 1.71 -3.19 -8.39
C LEU A 35 2.59 -3.65 -7.23
N ILE A 36 2.02 -3.86 -6.05
CA ILE A 36 2.77 -4.30 -4.86
C ILE A 36 3.46 -5.65 -5.10
N ASP A 37 2.77 -6.58 -5.76
CA ASP A 37 3.32 -7.89 -6.12
C ASP A 37 4.57 -7.74 -6.99
N VAL A 38 4.49 -6.92 -8.04
CA VAL A 38 5.62 -6.68 -8.95
C VAL A 38 6.78 -5.98 -8.24
N LEU A 39 6.52 -4.96 -7.41
CA LEU A 39 7.58 -4.25 -6.70
C LEU A 39 8.29 -5.14 -5.68
N TYR A 40 7.52 -5.98 -4.97
CA TYR A 40 8.08 -6.93 -4.02
C TYR A 40 8.91 -8.02 -4.71
N ASP A 41 8.38 -8.61 -5.79
CA ASP A 41 9.07 -9.69 -6.54
C ASP A 41 10.32 -9.19 -7.27
N GLN A 42 10.45 -7.88 -7.50
CA GLN A 42 11.63 -7.25 -8.11
C GLN A 42 12.54 -6.56 -7.09
N ASP A 43 12.31 -6.75 -5.78
CA ASP A 43 13.09 -6.17 -4.69
C ASP A 43 13.25 -4.64 -4.79
N LYS A 44 12.13 -3.95 -5.06
CA LYS A 44 12.12 -2.50 -5.27
C LYS A 44 11.87 -1.75 -3.96
N ARG A 45 12.50 -0.58 -3.83
CA ARG A 45 12.22 0.32 -2.70
C ARG A 45 10.88 1.00 -2.89
N LEU A 46 10.00 0.88 -1.90
CA LEU A 46 8.68 1.50 -1.89
C LEU A 46 8.53 2.41 -0.69
N LEU A 47 8.15 3.66 -0.94
CA LEU A 47 7.61 4.57 0.05
C LEU A 47 6.10 4.71 -0.19
N LEU A 48 5.32 4.49 0.85
CA LEU A 48 3.87 4.55 0.82
C LEU A 48 3.39 5.61 1.80
N ILE A 49 2.64 6.59 1.32
CA ILE A 49 2.14 7.71 2.11
C ILE A 49 0.62 7.62 2.11
N GLY A 50 0.03 7.52 3.29
CA GLY A 50 -1.41 7.39 3.47
C GLY A 50 -1.90 8.33 4.57
N GLN A 51 -3.21 8.62 4.54
CA GLN A 51 -3.85 9.45 5.55
C GLN A 51 -4.14 8.68 6.86
N ARG A 52 -4.12 7.35 6.80
CA ARG A 52 -4.39 6.45 7.92
C ARG A 52 -3.26 5.43 8.06
N PRO A 53 -3.11 4.79 9.24
CA PRO A 53 -2.20 3.67 9.41
C PRO A 53 -2.37 2.61 8.31
N LEU A 54 -1.29 1.92 7.97
CA LEU A 54 -1.29 0.96 6.87
C LEU A 54 -2.34 -0.14 7.07
N ALA A 55 -2.47 -0.64 8.32
CA ALA A 55 -3.44 -1.68 8.66
C ALA A 55 -4.90 -1.26 8.38
N GLU A 56 -5.25 0.00 8.59
CA GLU A 56 -6.59 0.55 8.33
C GLU A 56 -6.81 0.80 6.83
N SER A 57 -5.78 1.28 6.13
CA SER A 57 -5.84 1.57 4.69
C SER A 57 -6.00 0.29 3.86
N LEU A 58 -5.47 -0.85 4.35
CA LEU A 58 -5.56 -2.16 3.70
C LEU A 58 -6.83 -2.95 4.08
N GLY A 59 -7.89 -2.28 4.51
CA GLY A 59 -9.22 -2.89 4.67
C GLY A 59 -9.83 -3.40 3.35
N GLY A 60 -10.80 -4.31 3.43
CA GLY A 60 -11.50 -4.87 2.26
C GLY A 60 -11.56 -6.41 2.26
N HIS A 61 -12.37 -6.96 1.36
CA HIS A 61 -12.68 -8.40 1.29
C HIS A 61 -11.94 -9.15 0.17
N ALA A 62 -11.02 -8.51 -0.56
CA ALA A 62 -10.30 -9.19 -1.63
C ALA A 62 -9.41 -10.31 -1.04
N ILE A 63 -9.51 -11.52 -1.61
CA ILE A 63 -8.79 -12.71 -1.14
C ILE A 63 -7.27 -12.47 -1.15
N ASP A 64 -6.76 -11.78 -2.18
CA ASP A 64 -5.34 -11.47 -2.34
C ASP A 64 -4.83 -10.33 -1.45
N LEU A 65 -5.73 -9.64 -0.75
CA LEU A 65 -5.38 -8.53 0.13
C LEU A 65 -4.58 -9.02 1.33
N ALA A 66 -4.85 -10.23 1.83
CA ALA A 66 -4.08 -10.83 2.92
C ALA A 66 -2.60 -11.00 2.53
N ARG A 67 -2.33 -11.44 1.30
CA ARG A 67 -0.97 -11.58 0.76
C ARG A 67 -0.30 -10.21 0.60
N THR A 68 -1.04 -9.24 0.10
CA THR A 68 -0.56 -7.85 -0.06
C THR A 68 -0.20 -7.22 1.29
N ARG A 69 -1.05 -7.41 2.32
CA ARG A 69 -0.76 -6.98 3.70
C ARG A 69 0.52 -7.60 4.24
N SER A 70 0.72 -8.91 4.04
CA SER A 70 1.92 -9.59 4.53
C SER A 70 3.20 -9.04 3.91
N ARG A 71 3.17 -8.64 2.63
CA ARG A 71 4.32 -8.02 1.96
C ARG A 71 4.57 -6.61 2.47
N LEU A 72 3.53 -5.78 2.53
CA LEU A 72 3.64 -4.41 3.01
C LEU A 72 3.99 -4.33 4.50
N GLY A 73 3.62 -5.33 5.30
CA GLY A 73 4.02 -5.44 6.70
C GLY A 73 5.52 -5.70 6.93
N GLN A 74 6.30 -5.93 5.88
CA GLN A 74 7.77 -5.97 5.96
C GLN A 74 8.40 -4.57 5.82
N LEU A 75 7.61 -3.57 5.44
CA LEU A 75 8.07 -2.19 5.40
C LEU A 75 8.18 -1.63 6.83
N GLN A 76 9.07 -0.66 7.01
CA GLN A 76 9.11 0.13 8.23
C GLN A 76 8.01 1.18 8.19
N GLU A 77 7.05 1.08 9.11
CA GLU A 77 6.01 2.11 9.27
C GLU A 77 6.62 3.31 10.01
N ILE A 78 6.48 4.50 9.43
CA ILE A 78 6.96 5.76 10.00
C ILE A 78 5.75 6.68 10.10
N GLY A 79 5.23 6.85 11.31
CA GLY A 79 4.04 7.63 11.61
C GLY A 79 3.86 7.75 13.12
N PRO A 80 2.92 8.58 13.60
CA PRO A 80 2.68 8.69 15.02
C PRO A 80 2.24 7.33 15.58
N GLU A 81 2.87 6.87 16.67
CA GLU A 81 2.56 5.59 17.32
C GLU A 81 1.10 5.51 17.84
N HIS A 82 0.41 6.65 17.85
CA HIS A 82 -1.01 6.82 18.17
C HIS A 82 -1.71 7.65 17.07
N PRO A 83 -2.81 7.16 16.47
CA PRO A 83 -3.73 7.99 15.70
C PRO A 83 -4.17 9.19 16.55
N LEU A 84 -4.35 10.36 15.94
CA LEU A 84 -4.74 11.61 16.62
C LEU A 84 -6.16 11.60 17.24
N GLU A 85 -6.75 10.44 17.52
CA GLU A 85 -7.97 10.31 18.30
C GLU A 85 -7.67 10.44 19.79
N GLN A 86 -7.53 11.68 20.27
CA GLN A 86 -7.89 12.14 21.63
C GLN A 86 -7.52 13.61 21.88
N VAL A 87 -8.00 14.55 21.06
CA VAL A 87 -8.12 15.95 21.50
C VAL A 87 -9.42 16.57 20.97
N ALA A 88 -10.55 16.05 21.42
CA ALA A 88 -11.81 16.78 21.42
C ALA A 88 -12.20 16.97 22.89
N THR A 89 -11.87 18.15 23.42
CA THR A 89 -12.46 18.70 24.65
C THR A 89 -13.82 19.29 24.32
#